data_AF-A0A355IAJ6-F1
#
_entry.id   AF-A0A355IAJ6-F1
#
_cell.length_a   1.000
_cell.length_b   1.000
_cell.length_c   1.000
_cell.angle_alpha   90.00
_cell.angle_beta   90.00
_cell.angle_gamma   90.00
#
_symmetry.space_group_name_H-M   'P 1'
#
loop_
_entity.id
_entity.type
_entity.pdbx_description
1 polymer ?
#
loop_
_entity_poly.entity_id
_entity_poly.type
_entity_poly.pdbx_seq_one_letter_code
_entity_poly.pdbx_strand_id
1 'polypeptide(L)'
;MTQEMDQEYLAVVGDALAGYAAAVPAEARQSFPICLTALHGVGGYYLKNLLQILGFEPSVVNEQIEPNGAFPTLRVPNPENEAAFAFAIDQCRYGHRRGCGGGHRSRTRNGRVTEVQMILATDPDADRVACAVRDYVQATDQSQSGQSDAGGFRVLSGNQIAALLCDFILTLEYGSSYSRNKTGSSSRALRPEPLLAKTFVTTGLVGAIAQKYGLSVLETPPGFKYIGAAVEKAAQRGRPFLFGCEDSCGYLIGDYVRDKDGILGAGLLALAAAWHASRGSSFLERLS
;
A
#
# COMPACT_ATOMS: atom_id res chain seq x y z
N MET A 1 -5.95 21.37 13.29
CA MET A 1 -5.64 21.38 11.85
C MET A 1 -6.77 22.11 11.15
N THR A 2 -6.44 23.04 10.25
CA THR A 2 -7.43 23.72 9.40
C THR A 2 -7.74 22.83 8.21
N GLN A 3 -8.96 22.91 7.66
CA GLN A 3 -9.31 22.21 6.41
C GLN A 3 -8.34 22.52 5.27
N GLU A 4 -7.69 23.68 5.30
CA GLU A 4 -6.67 24.10 4.35
C GLU A 4 -5.43 23.20 4.37
N MET A 5 -4.86 22.91 5.56
CA MET A 5 -3.71 22.00 5.68
C MET A 5 -4.04 20.60 5.17
N ASP A 6 -5.27 20.13 5.41
CA ASP A 6 -5.70 18.81 4.96
C ASP A 6 -5.71 18.71 3.43
N GLN A 7 -6.17 19.77 2.76
CA GLN A 7 -6.19 19.83 1.29
C GLN A 7 -4.78 20.00 0.71
N GLU A 8 -3.93 20.82 1.33
CA GLU A 8 -2.52 20.97 0.91
C GLU A 8 -1.77 19.64 1.00
N TYR A 9 -1.94 18.92 2.10
CA TYR A 9 -1.36 17.59 2.28
C TYR A 9 -1.84 16.61 1.21
N LEU A 10 -3.15 16.53 0.99
CA LEU A 10 -3.72 15.64 -0.05
C LEU A 10 -3.25 16.00 -1.46
N ALA A 11 -3.04 17.28 -1.76
CA ALA A 11 -2.50 17.73 -3.03
C ALA A 11 -1.05 17.26 -3.21
N VAL A 12 -0.19 17.45 -2.20
CA VAL A 12 1.21 17.01 -2.23
C VAL A 12 1.33 15.49 -2.41
N VAL A 13 0.55 14.71 -1.66
CA VAL A 13 0.56 13.25 -1.76
C VAL A 13 -0.03 12.78 -3.09
N GLY A 14 -1.11 13.43 -3.54
CA GLY A 14 -1.71 13.19 -4.86
C GLY A 14 -0.71 13.41 -6.00
N ASP A 15 0.04 14.51 -5.95
CA ASP A 15 1.07 14.84 -6.94
C ASP A 15 2.23 13.83 -6.92
N ALA A 16 2.68 13.42 -5.72
CA ALA A 16 3.71 12.37 -5.57
C ALA A 16 3.28 11.03 -6.21
N LEU A 17 1.98 10.73 -6.19
CA LEU A 17 1.41 9.50 -6.76
C LEU A 17 0.93 9.64 -8.20
N ALA A 18 0.88 10.85 -8.77
CA ALA A 18 0.27 11.12 -10.07
C ALA A 18 0.91 10.31 -11.22
N GLY A 19 2.24 10.21 -11.23
CA GLY A 19 2.97 9.41 -12.22
C GLY A 19 2.63 7.92 -12.15
N TYR A 20 2.52 7.37 -10.93
CA TYR A 20 2.12 5.99 -10.71
C TYR A 20 0.65 5.76 -11.08
N ALA A 21 -0.24 6.70 -10.73
CA ALA A 21 -1.66 6.63 -11.08
C ALA A 21 -1.90 6.67 -12.59
N ALA A 22 -1.11 7.46 -13.33
CA ALA A 22 -1.16 7.52 -14.79
C ALA A 22 -0.73 6.21 -15.46
N ALA A 23 0.14 5.43 -14.81
CA ALA A 23 0.57 4.12 -15.30
C ALA A 23 -0.46 2.99 -15.04
N VAL A 24 -1.50 3.24 -14.25
CA VAL A 24 -2.57 2.28 -13.96
C VAL A 24 -3.86 2.68 -14.71
N PRO A 25 -4.41 1.79 -15.56
CA PRO A 25 -5.64 2.08 -16.31
C PRO A 25 -6.78 2.59 -15.40
N ALA A 26 -7.51 3.60 -15.85
CA ALA A 26 -8.57 4.22 -15.04
C ALA A 26 -9.67 3.21 -14.69
N GLU A 27 -10.00 2.32 -15.63
CA GLU A 27 -10.98 1.25 -15.44
C GLU A 27 -10.51 0.26 -14.38
N ALA A 28 -9.20 -0.04 -14.33
CA ALA A 28 -8.64 -0.90 -13.31
C ALA A 28 -8.76 -0.27 -11.92
N ARG A 29 -8.45 1.03 -11.78
CA ARG A 29 -8.61 1.75 -10.51
C ARG A 29 -10.07 1.81 -10.04
N GLN A 30 -11.00 2.11 -10.95
CA GLN A 30 -12.44 2.21 -10.63
C GLN A 30 -13.09 0.86 -10.32
N SER A 31 -12.56 -0.24 -10.85
CA SER A 31 -13.13 -1.58 -10.66
C SER A 31 -12.44 -2.40 -9.57
N PHE A 32 -11.32 -1.91 -9.00
CA PHE A 32 -10.57 -2.63 -7.95
C PHE A 32 -11.21 -2.41 -6.57
N PRO A 33 -11.88 -3.43 -5.98
CA PRO A 33 -12.65 -3.28 -4.74
C PRO A 33 -11.75 -3.26 -3.49
N ILE A 34 -11.74 -2.13 -2.78
CA ILE A 34 -10.94 -1.90 -1.57
C ILE A 34 -11.85 -1.66 -0.35
N CYS A 35 -11.45 -2.16 0.81
CA CYS A 35 -12.03 -1.82 2.12
C CYS A 35 -10.98 -1.12 2.99
N LEU A 36 -11.37 -0.05 3.68
CA LEU A 36 -10.49 0.77 4.51
C LEU A 36 -10.86 0.66 5.98
N THR A 37 -9.85 0.57 6.83
CA THR A 37 -9.99 0.79 8.27
C THR A 37 -8.87 1.71 8.73
N ALA A 38 -9.19 2.67 9.59
CA ALA A 38 -8.21 3.55 10.22
C ALA A 38 -7.84 3.05 11.63
N LEU A 39 -8.34 1.88 12.05
CA LEU A 39 -8.15 1.33 13.39
C LEU A 39 -8.49 2.33 14.53
N HIS A 40 -9.54 3.14 14.33
CA HIS A 40 -9.94 4.27 15.19
C HIS A 40 -8.93 5.43 15.23
N GLY A 41 -8.11 5.55 14.21
CA GLY A 41 -7.08 6.56 14.01
C GLY A 41 -7.52 7.79 13.25
N VAL A 42 -6.60 8.74 13.12
CA VAL A 42 -6.83 10.01 12.39
C VAL A 42 -6.77 9.87 10.87
N GLY A 43 -6.27 8.74 10.36
CA GLY A 43 -6.04 8.51 8.93
C GLY A 43 -7.30 8.34 8.07
N GLY A 44 -8.46 8.07 8.67
CA GLY A 44 -9.68 7.69 7.94
C GLY A 44 -10.15 8.71 6.91
N TYR A 45 -10.11 9.99 7.26
CA TYR A 45 -10.43 11.09 6.33
C TYR A 45 -9.47 11.08 5.13
N TYR A 46 -8.16 11.04 5.38
CA TYR A 46 -7.15 11.15 4.32
C TYR A 46 -7.12 9.91 3.41
N LEU A 47 -7.23 8.70 3.98
CA LEU A 47 -7.31 7.45 3.21
C LEU A 47 -8.44 7.49 2.18
N LYS A 48 -9.65 7.86 2.64
CA LYS A 48 -10.83 7.90 1.80
C LYS A 48 -10.68 8.93 0.69
N ASN A 49 -10.28 10.16 1.02
CA ASN A 49 -10.16 11.24 0.04
C ASN A 49 -9.02 10.98 -0.95
N LEU A 50 -7.84 10.54 -0.50
CA LEU A 50 -6.73 10.23 -1.40
C LEU A 50 -7.10 9.13 -2.40
N LEU A 51 -7.69 8.02 -1.95
CA LEU A 51 -8.07 6.94 -2.87
C LEU A 51 -9.13 7.39 -3.87
N GLN A 52 -10.06 8.27 -3.47
CA GLN A 52 -11.02 8.88 -4.40
C GLN A 52 -10.34 9.79 -5.42
N ILE A 53 -9.37 10.61 -5.01
CA ILE A 53 -8.53 11.42 -5.91
C ILE A 53 -7.79 10.53 -6.92
N LEU A 54 -7.26 9.39 -6.45
CA LEU A 54 -6.62 8.38 -7.28
C LEU A 54 -7.61 7.56 -8.12
N GLY A 55 -8.92 7.83 -8.07
CA GLY A 55 -9.94 7.19 -8.91
C GLY A 55 -10.42 5.81 -8.45
N PHE A 56 -10.20 5.47 -7.18
CA PHE A 56 -10.80 4.29 -6.54
C PHE A 56 -12.13 4.65 -5.86
N GLU A 57 -12.98 3.64 -5.65
CA GLU A 57 -14.23 3.75 -4.88
C GLU A 57 -14.17 2.84 -3.64
N PRO A 58 -13.40 3.23 -2.60
CA PRO A 58 -13.21 2.37 -1.43
C PRO A 58 -14.46 2.29 -0.55
N SER A 59 -14.66 1.13 0.06
CA SER A 59 -15.64 0.91 1.11
C SER A 59 -15.04 1.13 2.51
N VAL A 60 -15.89 1.58 3.43
CA VAL A 60 -15.66 1.79 4.87
C VAL A 60 -15.23 0.55 5.67
N VAL A 61 -14.81 0.72 6.92
CA VAL A 61 -15.28 -0.06 8.07
C VAL A 61 -15.81 0.99 9.02
N ASN A 62 -17.12 1.27 8.98
CA ASN A 62 -17.73 2.40 9.68
C ASN A 62 -17.36 2.46 11.17
N GLU A 63 -17.26 1.30 11.82
CA GLU A 63 -16.94 1.18 13.24
C GLU A 63 -15.48 1.50 13.57
N GLN A 64 -14.58 1.57 12.58
CA GLN A 64 -13.13 1.78 12.78
C GLN A 64 -12.57 2.96 11.98
N ILE A 65 -13.38 3.66 11.18
CA ILE A 65 -12.89 4.72 10.28
C ILE A 65 -12.74 6.07 10.98
N GLU A 66 -13.55 6.35 12.01
CA GLU A 66 -13.51 7.59 12.78
C GLU A 66 -12.58 7.48 14.00
N PRO A 67 -11.91 8.58 14.41
CA PRO A 67 -11.04 8.58 15.58
C PRO A 67 -11.78 8.19 16.88
N ASN A 68 -11.26 7.21 17.61
CA ASN A 68 -11.79 6.82 18.92
C ASN A 68 -10.71 6.21 19.84
N GLY A 69 -10.24 7.00 20.80
CA GLY A 69 -9.18 6.61 21.74
C GLY A 69 -9.55 5.49 22.72
N ALA A 70 -10.82 5.05 22.76
CA ALA A 70 -11.22 3.87 23.54
C ALA A 70 -11.00 2.56 22.79
N PHE A 71 -10.71 2.60 21.48
CA PHE A 71 -10.47 1.44 20.61
C PHE A 71 -11.49 0.29 20.80
N PRO A 72 -12.80 0.55 20.71
CA PRO A 72 -13.84 -0.40 21.16
C PRO A 72 -13.87 -1.74 20.41
N THR A 73 -13.26 -1.82 19.23
CA THR A 73 -13.21 -3.05 18.42
C THR A 73 -11.83 -3.69 18.36
N LEU A 74 -10.82 -3.15 19.06
CA LEU A 74 -9.42 -3.58 18.96
C LEU A 74 -8.77 -3.69 20.33
N ARG A 75 -7.97 -4.74 20.52
CA ARG A 75 -7.07 -4.83 21.68
C ARG A 75 -5.79 -4.01 21.48
N VAL A 76 -5.24 -4.04 20.27
CA VAL A 76 -4.03 -3.31 19.88
C VAL A 76 -4.26 -2.75 18.47
N PRO A 77 -4.29 -1.42 18.28
CA PRO A 77 -4.46 -0.80 16.96
C PRO A 77 -3.11 -0.75 16.23
N ASN A 78 -2.57 -1.92 15.85
CA ASN A 78 -1.30 -2.03 15.13
C ASN A 78 -1.51 -2.82 13.82
N PRO A 79 -1.28 -2.22 12.64
CA PRO A 79 -1.45 -2.87 11.34
C PRO A 79 -0.41 -3.99 11.08
N GLU A 80 0.67 -4.09 11.86
CA GLU A 80 1.57 -5.25 11.82
C GLU A 80 0.94 -6.51 12.43
N ASN A 81 -0.09 -6.36 13.27
CA ASN A 81 -0.77 -7.45 13.92
C ASN A 81 -1.95 -7.95 13.08
N GLU A 82 -1.90 -9.20 12.63
CA GLU A 82 -2.97 -9.82 11.85
C GLU A 82 -4.34 -9.75 12.55
N ALA A 83 -4.37 -9.81 13.89
CA ALA A 83 -5.60 -9.72 14.67
C ALA A 83 -6.31 -8.36 14.51
N ALA A 84 -5.59 -7.29 14.14
CA ALA A 84 -6.19 -5.98 13.87
C ALA A 84 -7.11 -6.00 12.64
N PHE A 85 -6.87 -6.92 11.69
CA PHE A 85 -7.70 -7.09 10.49
C PHE A 85 -8.95 -7.94 10.74
N ALA A 86 -9.04 -8.66 11.85
CA ALA A 86 -10.11 -9.64 12.10
C ALA A 86 -11.52 -9.01 11.94
N PHE A 87 -11.72 -7.81 12.49
CA PHE A 87 -12.99 -7.09 12.39
C PHE A 87 -13.30 -6.67 10.94
N ALA A 88 -12.33 -6.11 10.23
CA ALA A 88 -12.51 -5.70 8.83
C ALA A 88 -12.78 -6.89 7.90
N ILE A 89 -12.06 -7.99 8.11
CA ILE A 89 -12.28 -9.26 7.39
C ILE A 89 -13.69 -9.77 7.65
N ASP A 90 -14.15 -9.76 8.90
CA ASP A 90 -15.49 -10.18 9.28
C ASP A 90 -16.59 -9.34 8.60
N GLN A 91 -16.43 -8.02 8.57
CA GLN A 91 -17.32 -7.09 7.87
C GLN A 91 -17.35 -7.35 6.35
N CYS A 92 -16.21 -7.65 5.75
CA CYS A 92 -16.11 -8.02 4.33
C CYS A 92 -16.79 -9.36 4.02
N ARG A 93 -16.87 -10.29 4.98
CA ARG A 93 -17.54 -11.59 4.83
C ARG A 93 -19.06 -11.47 4.90
N TYR A 94 -19.58 -10.81 5.93
CA TYR A 94 -21.03 -10.78 6.17
C TYR A 94 -21.81 -9.92 5.16
N GLY A 95 -21.13 -9.01 4.43
CA GLY A 95 -21.72 -8.27 3.32
C GLY A 95 -22.31 -9.13 2.19
N HIS A 96 -21.88 -10.39 2.07
CA HIS A 96 -22.38 -11.33 1.07
C HIS A 96 -23.61 -12.15 1.48
N ARG A 97 -23.88 -12.35 2.79
CA ARG A 97 -24.86 -13.37 3.22
C ARG A 97 -26.27 -12.88 3.53
N ARG A 98 -26.54 -11.59 3.78
CA ARG A 98 -27.93 -11.19 4.16
C ARG A 98 -28.33 -9.79 3.69
N GLY A 99 -29.61 -9.65 3.33
CA GLY A 99 -30.34 -8.38 3.19
C GLY A 99 -30.52 -7.61 4.51
N CYS A 100 -29.47 -7.54 5.33
CA CYS A 100 -29.40 -6.73 6.54
C CYS A 100 -28.53 -5.51 6.21
N GLY A 101 -29.09 -4.31 6.35
CA GLY A 101 -28.53 -3.04 5.85
C GLY A 101 -27.27 -2.51 6.55
N GLY A 102 -26.24 -3.35 6.74
CA GLY A 102 -24.98 -2.96 7.39
C GLY A 102 -23.70 -3.58 6.84
N GLY A 103 -23.76 -4.48 5.85
CA GLY A 103 -22.56 -5.09 5.27
C GLY A 103 -21.89 -4.19 4.21
N HIS A 104 -20.56 -4.07 4.27
CA HIS A 104 -19.79 -3.27 3.32
C HIS A 104 -19.79 -3.91 1.93
N ARG A 105 -20.58 -3.34 1.02
CA ARG A 105 -20.56 -3.68 -0.41
C ARG A 105 -19.68 -2.67 -1.12
N SER A 106 -18.59 -3.12 -1.75
CA SER A 106 -17.98 -2.32 -2.81
C SER A 106 -18.92 -2.38 -4.02
N ARG A 107 -19.61 -1.28 -4.28
CA ARG A 107 -20.45 -1.10 -5.47
C ARG A 107 -19.57 -0.47 -6.53
N THR A 108 -19.35 -1.18 -7.62
CA THR A 108 -18.81 -0.54 -8.83
C THR A 108 -19.89 0.35 -9.47
N ARG A 109 -19.45 1.36 -10.23
CA ARG A 109 -20.30 2.28 -11.02
C ARG A 109 -21.40 1.61 -11.86
N ASN A 110 -21.27 0.31 -12.17
CA ASN A 110 -22.22 -0.49 -12.95
C ASN A 110 -23.22 -1.30 -12.10
N GLY A 111 -23.28 -1.08 -10.78
CA GLY A 111 -24.23 -1.76 -9.89
C GLY A 111 -23.88 -3.23 -9.58
N ARG A 112 -22.74 -3.74 -10.06
CA ARG A 112 -22.23 -5.06 -9.69
C ARG A 112 -21.63 -5.01 -8.29
N VAL A 113 -22.12 -5.88 -7.41
CA VAL A 113 -21.49 -6.18 -6.11
C VAL A 113 -20.24 -7.00 -6.41
N THR A 114 -19.08 -6.41 -6.15
CA THR A 114 -17.78 -7.08 -6.33
C THR A 114 -17.17 -7.37 -4.97
N GLU A 115 -16.63 -8.57 -4.81
CA GLU A 115 -15.99 -8.97 -3.56
C GLU A 115 -14.74 -8.11 -3.30
N VAL A 116 -14.54 -7.68 -2.05
CA VAL A 116 -13.35 -6.93 -1.63
C VAL A 116 -12.10 -7.74 -1.98
N GLN A 117 -11.16 -7.13 -2.71
CA GLN A 117 -9.89 -7.76 -3.11
C GLN A 117 -8.75 -7.40 -2.17
N MET A 118 -8.84 -6.23 -1.53
CA MET A 118 -7.83 -5.71 -0.62
C MET A 118 -8.48 -4.97 0.55
N ILE A 119 -7.94 -5.19 1.74
CA ILE A 119 -8.21 -4.38 2.93
C ILE A 119 -6.95 -3.58 3.24
N LEU A 120 -7.08 -2.27 3.44
CA LEU A 120 -6.00 -1.38 3.89
C LEU A 120 -6.27 -0.93 5.32
N ALA A 121 -5.23 -1.01 6.16
CA ALA A 121 -5.30 -0.59 7.55
C ALA A 121 -4.13 0.33 7.90
N THR A 122 -4.43 1.50 8.47
CA THR A 122 -3.43 2.41 9.05
C THR A 122 -3.49 2.35 10.58
N ASP A 123 -2.37 2.66 11.23
CA ASP A 123 -2.33 2.88 12.68
C ASP A 123 -2.93 4.23 13.10
N PRO A 124 -3.11 4.48 14.42
CA PRO A 124 -3.82 5.65 14.91
C PRO A 124 -3.27 7.01 14.49
N ASP A 125 -1.95 7.13 14.31
CA ASP A 125 -1.21 8.30 13.85
C ASP A 125 -0.96 8.32 12.33
N ALA A 126 -1.37 7.26 11.62
CA ALA A 126 -1.36 7.13 10.17
C ALA A 126 0.04 7.22 9.52
N ASP A 127 1.10 6.89 10.26
CA ASP A 127 2.46 6.82 9.73
C ASP A 127 2.73 5.43 9.10
N ARG A 128 1.95 4.40 9.42
CA ARG A 128 2.07 3.05 8.84
C ARG A 128 0.84 2.61 8.11
N VAL A 129 1.06 1.65 7.21
CA VAL A 129 -0.02 0.95 6.52
C VAL A 129 0.33 -0.52 6.28
N ALA A 130 -0.63 -1.40 6.54
CA ALA A 130 -0.56 -2.78 6.10
C ALA A 130 -1.77 -3.13 5.24
N CYS A 131 -1.71 -4.28 4.57
CA CYS A 131 -2.83 -4.77 3.79
C CYS A 131 -3.08 -6.27 3.98
N ALA A 132 -4.35 -6.63 3.84
CA ALA A 132 -4.77 -8.01 3.62
C ALA A 132 -5.28 -8.14 2.19
N VAL A 133 -4.89 -9.20 1.49
CA VAL A 133 -5.30 -9.47 0.11
C VAL A 133 -6.07 -10.77 0.02
N ARG A 134 -6.99 -10.86 -0.95
CA ARG A 134 -7.81 -12.05 -1.10
C ARG A 134 -6.98 -13.27 -1.49
N ASP A 135 -7.14 -14.36 -0.76
CA ASP A 135 -6.50 -15.67 -0.98
C ASP A 135 -7.56 -16.71 -1.38
N TYR A 136 -7.67 -16.96 -2.68
CA TYR A 136 -8.64 -17.90 -3.23
C TYR A 136 -8.27 -19.37 -2.96
N VAL A 137 -6.99 -19.67 -2.68
CA VAL A 137 -6.53 -21.06 -2.45
C VAL A 137 -6.89 -21.49 -1.04
N GLN A 138 -6.64 -20.65 -0.03
CA GLN A 138 -7.05 -20.95 1.35
C GLN A 138 -8.57 -20.99 1.54
N ALA A 139 -9.31 -20.23 0.72
CA ALA A 139 -10.77 -20.23 0.73
C ALA A 139 -11.38 -21.59 0.31
N THR A 140 -10.73 -22.33 -0.58
CA THR A 140 -11.24 -23.63 -1.05
C THR A 140 -10.95 -24.77 -0.07
N ASP A 141 -9.78 -24.78 0.56
CA ASP A 141 -9.35 -25.89 1.43
C ASP A 141 -10.10 -25.94 2.77
N GLN A 142 -10.43 -24.78 3.35
CA GLN A 142 -11.09 -24.73 4.66
C GLN A 142 -12.60 -24.99 4.61
N SER A 143 -13.23 -24.82 3.43
CA SER A 143 -14.65 -25.10 3.18
C SER A 143 -15.04 -26.57 3.42
N GLN A 144 -14.07 -27.49 3.41
CA GLN A 144 -14.28 -28.91 3.65
C GLN A 144 -14.11 -29.33 5.13
N SER A 145 -13.59 -28.45 5.99
CA SER A 145 -13.11 -28.84 7.34
C SER A 145 -14.05 -28.47 8.50
N GLY A 146 -15.15 -27.76 8.25
CA GLY A 146 -16.17 -27.43 9.28
C GLY A 146 -15.70 -26.57 10.46
N GLN A 147 -14.45 -26.07 10.44
CA GLN A 147 -13.92 -25.11 11.40
C GLN A 147 -14.21 -23.68 10.95
N SER A 148 -14.38 -22.79 11.94
CA SER A 148 -14.70 -21.37 11.76
C SER A 148 -13.83 -20.70 10.70
N ASP A 149 -14.48 -20.28 9.62
CA ASP A 149 -13.95 -19.63 8.43
C ASP A 149 -12.83 -18.62 8.75
N ALA A 150 -11.57 -18.91 8.39
CA ALA A 150 -10.56 -17.87 8.12
C ALA A 150 -10.65 -17.41 6.65
N GLY A 151 -11.87 -17.43 6.09
CA GLY A 151 -12.20 -17.21 4.68
C GLY A 151 -11.42 -16.08 4.02
N GLY A 152 -10.51 -16.50 3.14
CA GLY A 152 -10.18 -15.84 1.90
C GLY A 152 -9.35 -14.58 1.96
N PHE A 153 -8.71 -14.22 3.07
CA PHE A 153 -7.77 -13.10 3.11
C PHE A 153 -6.47 -13.50 3.80
N ARG A 154 -5.35 -13.06 3.23
CA ARG A 154 -4.01 -13.19 3.80
C ARG A 154 -3.47 -11.80 4.13
N VAL A 155 -3.16 -11.56 5.40
CA VAL A 155 -2.44 -10.35 5.83
C VAL A 155 -1.00 -10.46 5.33
N LEU A 156 -0.50 -9.41 4.69
CA LEU A 156 0.88 -9.37 4.22
C LEU A 156 1.78 -8.76 5.30
N SER A 157 2.93 -9.38 5.53
CA SER A 157 3.97 -8.79 6.37
C SER A 157 4.54 -7.51 5.74
N GLY A 158 5.04 -6.58 6.56
CA GLY A 158 5.64 -5.36 6.04
C GLY A 158 6.85 -5.61 5.13
N ASN A 159 7.56 -6.73 5.31
CA ASN A 159 8.61 -7.21 4.40
C ASN A 159 8.08 -7.61 3.01
N GLN A 160 6.94 -8.31 2.95
CA GLN A 160 6.31 -8.65 1.68
C GLN A 160 5.80 -7.40 0.96
N ILE A 161 5.20 -6.48 1.71
CA ILE A 161 4.74 -5.19 1.17
C ILE A 161 5.93 -4.37 0.64
N ALA A 162 7.03 -4.26 1.40
CA ALA A 162 8.23 -3.54 0.98
C ALA A 162 8.79 -4.08 -0.35
N ALA A 163 8.84 -5.41 -0.50
CA ALA A 163 9.28 -6.05 -1.74
C ALA A 163 8.32 -5.75 -2.91
N LEU A 164 7.01 -5.85 -2.71
CA LEU A 164 6.00 -5.55 -3.73
C LEU A 164 6.04 -4.10 -4.19
N LEU A 165 6.13 -3.15 -3.24
CA LEU A 165 6.22 -1.73 -3.55
C LEU A 165 7.52 -1.39 -4.28
N CYS A 166 8.66 -1.93 -3.83
CA CYS A 166 9.94 -1.74 -4.52
C CYS A 166 9.89 -2.27 -5.96
N ASP A 167 9.33 -3.47 -6.17
CA ASP A 167 9.20 -4.06 -7.50
C ASP A 167 8.27 -3.24 -8.41
N PHE A 168 7.13 -2.79 -7.89
CA PHE A 168 6.19 -1.93 -8.62
C PHE A 168 6.85 -0.61 -9.03
N ILE A 169 7.46 0.10 -8.08
CA ILE A 169 8.14 1.40 -8.30
C ILE A 169 9.23 1.24 -9.36
N LEU A 170 10.15 0.29 -9.18
CA LEU A 170 11.28 0.12 -10.09
C LEU A 170 10.85 -0.39 -11.47
N THR A 171 9.77 -1.17 -11.56
CA THR A 171 9.22 -1.59 -12.84
C THR A 171 8.69 -0.39 -13.63
N LEU A 172 7.99 0.54 -13.00
CA LEU A 172 7.46 1.73 -13.68
C LEU A 172 8.56 2.74 -14.02
N GLU A 173 9.49 2.99 -13.11
CA GLU A 173 10.58 3.98 -13.29
C GLU A 173 11.68 3.48 -14.23
N TYR A 174 12.00 2.18 -14.22
CA TYR A 174 13.16 1.61 -14.90
C TYR A 174 12.86 0.48 -15.89
N GLY A 175 11.63 -0.04 -15.98
CA GLY A 175 11.28 -1.18 -16.83
C GLY A 175 11.63 -1.00 -18.30
N SER A 176 11.34 0.18 -18.86
CA SER A 176 11.66 0.53 -20.25
C SER A 176 13.17 0.57 -20.51
N SER A 177 13.95 1.05 -19.56
CA SER A 177 15.41 1.15 -19.64
C SER A 177 16.08 -0.23 -19.48
N TYR A 178 15.53 -1.08 -18.62
CA TYR A 178 15.97 -2.47 -18.46
C TYR A 178 15.80 -3.28 -19.76
N SER A 179 14.68 -3.09 -20.47
CA SER A 179 14.45 -3.75 -21.77
C SER A 179 15.44 -3.29 -22.85
N ARG A 180 15.85 -2.01 -22.86
CA ARG A 180 16.81 -1.46 -23.84
C ARG A 180 18.26 -1.85 -23.60
N ASN A 181 18.66 -2.02 -22.33
CA ASN A 181 20.01 -2.50 -22.00
C ASN A 181 20.23 -3.97 -22.42
N LYS A 182 19.17 -4.79 -22.48
CA LYS A 182 19.24 -6.12 -23.11
C LYS A 182 19.44 -6.08 -24.63
N THR A 183 19.00 -5.01 -25.29
CA THR A 183 19.14 -4.82 -26.75
C THR A 183 20.35 -3.97 -27.15
N GLY A 184 21.29 -3.71 -26.22
CA GLY A 184 22.60 -3.12 -26.53
C GLY A 184 22.63 -1.61 -26.81
N SER A 185 21.57 -0.86 -26.50
CA SER A 185 21.54 0.60 -26.75
C SER A 185 21.66 1.38 -25.44
N SER A 186 22.91 1.64 -25.04
CA SER A 186 23.27 2.36 -23.82
C SER A 186 23.27 3.87 -24.03
N SER A 187 22.13 4.51 -23.79
CA SER A 187 22.06 5.95 -23.52
C SER A 187 21.39 6.19 -22.16
N ARG A 188 22.04 5.72 -21.09
CA ARG A 188 21.68 6.16 -19.73
C ARG A 188 22.16 7.60 -19.59
N ALA A 189 21.31 8.55 -19.99
CA ALA A 189 21.56 9.96 -19.77
C ALA A 189 21.90 10.23 -18.29
N LEU A 190 22.75 11.24 -18.09
CA LEU A 190 23.43 11.78 -16.89
C LEU A 190 22.56 12.05 -15.64
N ARG A 191 21.57 11.22 -15.31
CA ARG A 191 20.81 11.37 -14.06
C ARG A 191 21.56 10.70 -12.91
N PRO A 192 21.75 11.39 -11.77
CA PRO A 192 22.28 10.77 -10.57
C PRO A 192 21.46 9.53 -10.19
N GLU A 193 22.14 8.47 -9.76
CA GLU A 193 21.47 7.26 -9.26
C GLU A 193 20.58 7.62 -8.06
N PRO A 194 19.28 7.31 -8.07
CA PRO A 194 18.41 7.70 -6.97
C PRO A 194 18.79 7.00 -5.66
N LEU A 195 18.37 7.58 -4.53
CA LEU A 195 18.44 6.95 -3.23
C LEU A 195 17.26 5.99 -3.04
N LEU A 196 17.57 4.71 -2.85
CA LEU A 196 16.72 3.75 -2.17
C LEU A 196 17.29 3.48 -0.79
N ALA A 197 16.45 3.39 0.23
CA ALA A 197 16.90 3.13 1.59
C ALA A 197 15.98 2.12 2.31
N LYS A 198 16.59 1.26 3.15
CA LYS A 198 15.87 0.35 4.04
C LYS A 198 16.62 0.20 5.37
N THR A 199 15.99 -0.41 6.37
CA THR A 199 16.70 -0.79 7.60
C THR A 199 17.37 -2.17 7.45
N PHE A 200 18.31 -2.48 8.35
CA PHE A 200 19.00 -3.77 8.36
C PHE A 200 18.07 -4.98 8.54
N VAL A 201 16.96 -4.78 9.25
CA VAL A 201 15.99 -5.84 9.54
C VAL A 201 14.95 -6.02 8.41
N THR A 202 14.86 -5.07 7.49
CA THR A 202 14.04 -5.20 6.28
C THR A 202 14.63 -6.22 5.31
N THR A 203 13.77 -7.02 4.70
CA THR A 203 14.11 -8.12 3.79
C THR A 203 15.18 -7.77 2.76
N GLY A 204 16.08 -8.72 2.51
CA GLY A 204 17.08 -8.63 1.44
C GLY A 204 16.48 -8.59 0.03
N LEU A 205 15.20 -8.97 -0.13
CA LEU A 205 14.52 -8.94 -1.42
C LEU A 205 14.48 -7.53 -2.04
N VAL A 206 14.34 -6.48 -1.23
CA VAL A 206 14.40 -5.09 -1.72
C VAL A 206 15.74 -4.81 -2.39
N GLY A 207 16.84 -5.28 -1.80
CA GLY A 207 18.18 -5.16 -2.38
C GLY A 207 18.32 -5.97 -3.68
N ALA A 208 17.83 -7.21 -3.70
CA ALA A 208 17.86 -8.06 -4.90
C ALA A 208 17.04 -7.48 -6.07
N ILE A 209 15.87 -6.90 -5.78
CA ILE A 209 15.03 -6.22 -6.78
C ILE A 209 15.77 -4.98 -7.31
N ALA A 210 16.34 -4.14 -6.46
CA ALA A 210 17.10 -2.97 -6.88
C ALA A 210 18.31 -3.33 -7.78
N GLN A 211 19.04 -4.38 -7.42
CA GLN A 211 20.19 -4.87 -8.19
C GLN A 211 19.82 -5.31 -9.60
N LYS A 212 18.63 -5.88 -9.81
CA LYS A 212 18.12 -6.23 -11.15
C LYS A 212 18.07 -5.01 -12.08
N TYR A 213 17.82 -3.82 -11.55
CA TYR A 213 17.80 -2.56 -12.30
C TYR A 213 19.15 -1.81 -12.26
N GLY A 214 20.20 -2.44 -11.70
CA GLY A 214 21.53 -1.85 -11.54
C GLY A 214 21.55 -0.68 -10.54
N LEU A 215 20.74 -0.77 -9.49
CA LEU A 215 20.64 0.23 -8.42
C LEU A 215 21.15 -0.36 -7.09
N SER A 216 21.68 0.52 -6.24
CA SER A 216 22.09 0.22 -4.87
C SER A 216 21.02 0.65 -3.87
N VAL A 217 20.97 -0.05 -2.73
CA VAL A 217 20.10 0.29 -1.59
C VAL A 217 21.00 0.66 -0.41
N LEU A 218 20.74 1.82 0.19
CA LEU A 218 21.37 2.22 1.45
C LEU A 218 20.69 1.48 2.60
N GLU A 219 21.46 0.72 3.36
CA GLU A 219 20.98 0.12 4.61
C GLU A 219 21.30 1.00 5.80
N THR A 220 20.34 1.11 6.72
CA THR A 220 20.42 1.95 7.93
C THR A 220 20.05 1.16 9.19
N PRO A 221 20.45 1.60 10.39
CA PRO A 221 19.91 1.05 11.63
C PRO A 221 18.38 1.21 11.70
N PRO A 222 17.67 0.37 12.48
CA PRO A 222 16.23 0.52 12.69
C PRO A 222 15.83 1.94 13.14
N GLY A 223 14.75 2.47 12.57
CA GLY A 223 14.21 3.79 12.85
C GLY A 223 14.27 4.71 11.62
N PHE A 224 13.10 5.15 11.15
CA PHE A 224 12.96 6.01 9.97
C PHE A 224 13.77 7.31 10.00
N LYS A 225 14.12 7.82 11.19
CA LYS A 225 15.02 8.97 11.35
C LYS A 225 16.35 8.84 10.60
N TYR A 226 16.88 7.61 10.47
CA TYR A 226 18.13 7.36 9.73
C TYR A 226 17.92 7.43 8.22
N ILE A 227 16.76 6.95 7.75
CA ILE A 227 16.33 7.10 6.36
C ILE A 227 16.10 8.59 6.06
N GLY A 228 15.36 9.32 6.90
CA GLY A 228 15.14 10.76 6.76
C GLY A 228 16.44 11.57 6.69
N ALA A 229 17.42 11.26 7.56
CA ALA A 229 18.75 11.87 7.51
C ALA A 229 19.53 11.53 6.23
N ALA A 230 19.32 10.34 5.65
CA ALA A 230 19.90 9.96 4.38
C ALA A 230 19.26 10.70 3.20
N VAL A 231 17.93 10.89 3.23
CA VAL A 231 17.19 11.70 2.23
C VAL A 231 17.73 13.13 2.22
N GLU A 232 17.89 13.74 3.39
CA GLU A 232 18.44 15.10 3.53
C GLU A 232 19.85 15.22 2.92
N LYS A 233 20.75 14.28 3.24
CA LYS A 233 22.11 14.23 2.68
C LYS A 233 22.14 13.96 1.18
N ALA A 234 21.18 13.18 0.67
CA ALA A 234 21.06 12.91 -0.76
C ALA A 234 20.60 14.16 -1.53
N ALA A 235 19.61 14.88 -1.00
CA ALA A 235 19.12 16.13 -1.57
C ALA A 235 20.24 17.18 -1.70
N GLN A 236 21.06 17.36 -0.66
CA GLN A 236 22.23 18.26 -0.67
C GLN A 236 23.26 17.92 -1.75
N ARG A 237 23.26 16.68 -2.25
CA ARG A 237 24.16 16.20 -3.30
C ARG A 237 23.47 16.12 -4.67
N GLY A 238 22.25 16.64 -4.80
CA GLY A 238 21.45 16.54 -6.02
C GLY A 238 21.06 15.09 -6.37
N ARG A 239 21.09 14.18 -5.39
CA ARG A 239 20.67 12.78 -5.56
C ARG A 239 19.18 12.67 -5.23
N PRO A 240 18.31 12.34 -6.20
CA PRO A 240 16.88 12.25 -5.95
C PRO A 240 16.57 11.06 -5.03
N PHE A 241 15.56 11.21 -4.18
CA PHE A 241 15.05 10.10 -3.36
C PHE A 241 13.93 9.37 -4.11
N LEU A 242 13.98 8.04 -4.10
CA LEU A 242 13.01 7.21 -4.80
C LEU A 242 12.12 6.40 -3.86
N PHE A 243 12.70 5.70 -2.89
CA PHE A 243 11.91 4.84 -2.00
C PHE A 243 12.63 4.58 -0.67
N GLY A 244 11.87 4.67 0.43
CA GLY A 244 12.30 4.35 1.78
C GLY A 244 11.32 3.38 2.42
N CYS A 245 11.83 2.34 3.09
CA CYS A 245 10.97 1.35 3.74
C CYS A 245 11.55 0.76 5.03
N GLU A 246 10.66 0.39 5.95
CA GLU A 246 10.93 -0.42 7.13
C GLU A 246 10.07 -1.70 7.09
N ASP A 247 10.50 -2.77 7.76
CA ASP A 247 9.72 -4.01 7.90
C ASP A 247 8.46 -3.80 8.77
N SER A 248 8.47 -2.78 9.61
CA SER A 248 7.36 -2.36 10.47
C SER A 248 6.28 -1.54 9.73
N CYS A 249 5.96 -1.90 8.48
CA CYS A 249 4.88 -1.30 7.70
C CYS A 249 5.01 0.21 7.41
N GLY A 250 6.24 0.73 7.37
CA GLY A 250 6.53 2.14 7.12
C GLY A 250 7.13 2.40 5.75
N TYR A 251 6.56 3.31 4.97
CA TYR A 251 6.95 3.56 3.58
C TYR A 251 6.95 5.05 3.25
N LEU A 252 7.83 5.45 2.33
CA LEU A 252 7.85 6.79 1.77
C LEU A 252 8.38 6.79 0.33
N ILE A 253 7.75 7.59 -0.52
CA ILE A 253 8.32 8.11 -1.77
C ILE A 253 8.23 9.63 -1.73
N GLY A 254 9.01 10.30 -2.56
CA GLY A 254 9.06 11.77 -2.53
C GLY A 254 9.67 12.29 -1.24
N ASP A 255 9.96 13.58 -1.22
CA ASP A 255 10.79 14.18 -0.19
C ASP A 255 10.08 15.34 0.53
N TYR A 256 8.74 15.33 0.56
CA TYR A 256 7.92 16.31 1.25
C TYR A 256 7.88 16.12 2.78
N VAL A 257 8.09 14.90 3.27
CA VAL A 257 8.31 14.58 4.69
C VAL A 257 9.62 13.79 4.87
N ARG A 258 10.09 13.70 6.12
CA ARG A 258 11.25 12.88 6.53
C ARG A 258 10.84 11.76 7.49
N ASP A 259 9.57 11.40 7.44
CA ASP A 259 8.97 10.34 8.24
C ASP A 259 8.17 9.39 7.35
N LYS A 260 7.67 8.30 7.92
CA LYS A 260 6.76 7.40 7.22
C LYS A 260 5.44 8.10 6.94
N ASP A 261 4.81 7.71 5.85
CA ASP A 261 3.49 8.20 5.48
C ASP A 261 2.60 7.02 5.07
N GLY A 262 1.72 6.61 6.00
CA GLY A 262 0.81 5.48 5.81
C GLY A 262 -0.27 5.77 4.77
N ILE A 263 -0.66 7.05 4.59
CA ILE A 263 -1.65 7.45 3.60
C ILE A 263 -1.06 7.37 2.19
N LEU A 264 0.16 7.87 2.00
CA LEU A 264 0.90 7.70 0.76
C LEU A 264 1.14 6.20 0.47
N GLY A 265 1.55 5.45 1.50
CA GLY A 265 1.75 4.01 1.38
C GLY A 265 0.48 3.27 0.95
N ALA A 266 -0.69 3.69 1.46
CA ALA A 266 -1.99 3.12 1.10
C ALA A 266 -2.33 3.39 -0.37
N GLY A 267 -2.06 4.61 -0.86
CA GLY A 267 -2.20 4.97 -2.27
C GLY A 267 -1.29 4.12 -3.17
N LEU A 268 -0.02 3.95 -2.80
CA LEU A 268 0.91 3.07 -3.51
C LEU A 268 0.44 1.61 -3.55
N LEU A 269 0.00 1.07 -2.41
CA LEU A 269 -0.52 -0.29 -2.31
C LEU A 269 -1.73 -0.52 -3.21
N ALA A 270 -2.68 0.42 -3.20
CA ALA A 270 -3.88 0.36 -4.04
C ALA A 270 -3.51 0.40 -5.54
N LEU A 271 -2.61 1.31 -5.92
CA LEU A 271 -2.13 1.43 -7.30
C LEU A 271 -1.38 0.18 -7.75
N ALA A 272 -0.46 -0.34 -6.95
CA ALA A 272 0.28 -1.56 -7.25
C ALA A 272 -0.66 -2.76 -7.40
N ALA A 273 -1.64 -2.91 -6.51
CA ALA A 273 -2.60 -4.01 -6.57
C ALA A 273 -3.49 -3.95 -7.82
N ALA A 274 -4.03 -2.76 -8.14
CA ALA A 274 -4.80 -2.55 -9.36
C ALA A 274 -3.96 -2.75 -10.63
N TRP A 275 -2.69 -2.35 -10.60
CA TRP A 275 -1.76 -2.56 -11.71
C TRP A 275 -1.53 -4.07 -11.96
N HIS A 276 -1.26 -4.84 -10.91
CA HIS A 276 -1.15 -6.30 -11.02
C HIS A 276 -2.45 -6.92 -11.54
N ALA A 277 -3.61 -6.54 -10.96
CA ALA A 277 -4.91 -7.08 -11.33
C ALA A 277 -5.24 -6.82 -12.82
N SER A 278 -4.95 -5.61 -13.32
CA SER A 278 -5.14 -5.25 -14.74
C SER A 278 -4.31 -6.08 -15.70
N ARG A 279 -3.25 -6.73 -15.21
CA ARG A 279 -2.33 -7.59 -15.95
C ARG A 279 -2.59 -9.08 -15.72
N GLY A 280 -3.71 -9.42 -15.07
CA GLY A 280 -4.09 -10.79 -14.77
C GLY A 280 -3.21 -11.45 -13.71
N SER A 281 -2.64 -10.66 -12.78
CA SER A 281 -1.83 -11.15 -11.68
C SER A 281 -2.29 -10.56 -10.34
N SER A 282 -1.94 -11.20 -9.24
CA SER A 282 -2.20 -10.77 -7.87
C SER A 282 -0.91 -10.56 -7.09
N PHE A 283 -1.00 -9.91 -5.92
CA PHE A 283 0.14 -9.83 -5.00
C PHE A 283 0.62 -11.21 -4.53
N LEU A 284 -0.30 -12.16 -4.32
CA LEU A 284 0.04 -13.50 -3.89
C LEU A 284 0.88 -14.23 -4.94
N GLU A 285 0.47 -14.15 -6.20
CA GLU A 285 1.23 -14.71 -7.33
C GLU A 285 2.56 -13.98 -7.53
N ARG A 286 2.60 -12.64 -7.33
CA ARG A 286 3.84 -11.88 -7.48
C ARG A 286 4.87 -12.22 -6.40
N LEU A 287 4.42 -12.62 -5.22
CA LEU A 287 5.25 -13.04 -4.09
C LEU A 287 5.73 -14.50 -4.18
N SER A 288 5.18 -15.29 -5.12
CA SER A 288 5.50 -16.72 -5.30
C SER A 288 6.67 -16.90 -6.26
#